data_AF-A0A1D7QZN3-F1
#
_entry.id   AF-A0A1D7QZN3-F1
#
_cell.length_a   1.000
_cell.length_b   1.000
_cell.length_c   1.000
_cell.angle_alpha   90.00
_cell.angle_beta   90.00
_cell.angle_gamma   90.00
#
_symmetry.space_group_name_H-M   'P 1'
#
loop_
_entity.id
_entity.type
_entity.pdbx_description
1 polymer ?
#
loop_
_entity_poly.entity_id
_entity_poly.type
_entity_poly.pdbx_seq_one_letter_code
_entity_poly.pdbx_strand_id
1 'polypeptide(L)'
;MITTGIGMHHYHFENCLESCTPAARKKIRQLVKNQVHDYLFEYRSYACEACDEIMDKPYMYIKYDDNKVYETAFRCQNCRSRRLSIVEEADLPGRACPNCKEGTLSEELFMMWD
;
A
#
# COMPACT_ATOMS: atom_id res chain seq x y z
N MET A 1 16.42 -7.09 20.70
CA MET A 1 17.06 -7.70 19.52
C MET A 1 15.92 -8.31 18.72
N ILE A 2 15.50 -7.66 17.61
CA ILE A 2 14.34 -8.12 16.83
C ILE A 2 14.88 -9.19 15.87
N THR A 3 14.49 -10.44 16.11
CA THR A 3 14.84 -11.59 15.28
C THR A 3 14.05 -11.51 13.97
N THR A 4 14.76 -11.28 12.86
CA THR A 4 14.21 -11.35 11.50
C THR A 4 13.87 -12.79 11.15
N GLY A 5 12.58 -13.15 11.24
CA GLY A 5 12.06 -14.39 10.68
C GLY A 5 12.10 -14.33 9.14
N ILE A 6 12.61 -15.40 8.54
CA ILE A 6 12.98 -15.49 7.12
C ILE A 6 11.73 -15.71 6.24
N GLY A 7 11.55 -14.79 5.29
CA GLY A 7 10.67 -14.87 4.13
C GLY A 7 10.98 -13.64 3.27
N MET A 8 11.98 -13.75 2.40
CA MET A 8 12.50 -12.66 1.55
C MET A 8 11.35 -11.99 0.78
N HIS A 9 11.21 -10.66 0.72
CA HIS A 9 12.04 -9.79 -0.09
C HIS A 9 11.79 -8.29 0.21
N HIS A 10 12.89 -7.53 0.28
CA HIS A 10 13.05 -6.07 0.18
C HIS A 10 12.78 -5.17 1.43
N TYR A 11 13.89 -4.53 1.85
CA TYR A 11 14.05 -3.51 2.89
C TYR A 11 13.91 -3.96 4.35
N HIS A 12 14.82 -3.49 5.21
CA HIS A 12 14.66 -3.61 6.65
C HIS A 12 13.26 -3.09 7.02
N PHE A 13 12.54 -3.82 7.87
CA PHE A 13 11.19 -3.45 8.32
C PHE A 13 11.07 -1.97 8.71
N GLU A 14 12.12 -1.42 9.33
CA GLU A 14 12.22 0.00 9.70
C GLU A 14 12.15 0.97 8.51
N ASN A 15 12.77 0.63 7.38
CA ASN A 15 12.73 1.44 6.15
C ASN A 15 11.33 1.44 5.54
N CYS A 16 10.63 0.30 5.59
CA CYS A 16 9.24 0.20 5.13
C CYS A 16 8.29 1.07 5.98
N LEU A 17 8.59 1.23 7.28
CA LEU A 17 7.81 2.12 8.14
C LEU A 17 7.92 3.57 7.73
N GLU A 18 9.04 4.03 7.19
CA GLU A 18 9.22 5.43 6.83
C GLU A 18 8.22 5.89 5.76
N SER A 19 7.83 4.97 4.87
CA SER A 19 6.80 5.21 3.85
C SER A 19 5.38 5.33 4.46
N CYS A 20 5.15 4.76 5.65
CA CYS A 20 3.83 4.75 6.27
C CYS A 20 3.46 6.10 6.92
N THR A 21 2.16 6.39 6.98
CA THR A 21 1.65 7.59 7.69
C THR A 21 2.07 7.60 9.16
N PRO A 22 2.22 8.77 9.82
CA PRO A 22 2.59 8.85 11.24
C PRO A 22 1.69 8.02 12.17
N ALA A 23 0.39 7.98 11.90
CA ALA A 23 -0.57 7.19 12.66
C ALA A 23 -0.31 5.68 12.49
N ALA A 24 -0.11 5.22 11.25
CA ALA A 24 0.25 3.83 10.96
C ALA A 24 1.59 3.46 11.61
N ARG A 25 2.63 4.28 11.48
CA ARG A 25 3.93 4.09 12.14
C ARG A 25 3.80 3.92 13.64
N LYS A 26 3.04 4.80 14.30
CA LYS A 26 2.80 4.70 15.75
C LYS A 26 2.12 3.39 16.12
N LYS A 27 1.12 2.97 15.35
CA LYS A 27 0.41 1.71 15.57
C LYS A 27 1.34 0.50 15.37
N ILE A 28 2.06 0.45 14.26
CA ILE A 28 2.97 -0.65 13.95
C ILE A 28 4.10 -0.75 14.98
N ARG A 29 4.66 0.38 15.44
CA ARG A 29 5.65 0.39 16.54
C ARG A 29 5.11 -0.19 17.86
N GLN A 30 3.81 -0.13 18.10
CA GLN A 30 3.19 -0.81 19.24
C GLN A 30 3.06 -2.32 18.99
N LEU A 31 2.75 -2.71 17.75
CA LEU A 31 2.59 -4.11 17.35
C LEU A 31 3.92 -4.87 17.35
N VAL A 32 5.04 -4.26 16.96
CA VAL A 32 6.36 -4.93 16.98
C VAL A 32 6.93 -5.16 18.37
N LYS A 33 6.26 -4.68 19.43
CA LYS A 33 6.58 -5.09 20.80
C LYS A 33 6.13 -6.53 21.08
N ASN A 34 5.21 -7.03 20.27
CA ASN A 34 4.70 -8.38 20.31
C ASN A 34 5.53 -9.31 19.42
N GLN A 35 5.26 -10.62 19.46
CA GLN A 35 5.92 -11.55 18.55
C GLN A 35 5.32 -11.39 17.15
N VAL A 36 6.09 -10.80 16.24
CA VAL A 36 5.75 -10.75 14.81
C VAL A 36 6.13 -12.08 14.19
N HIS A 37 5.17 -12.71 13.53
CA HIS A 37 5.35 -13.99 12.85
C HIS A 37 5.65 -13.80 11.37
N ASP A 38 5.01 -12.81 10.73
CA ASP A 38 5.10 -12.57 9.30
C ASP A 38 4.70 -11.12 8.96
N TYR A 39 5.22 -10.58 7.87
CA TYR A 39 4.81 -9.27 7.35
C TYR A 39 5.00 -9.16 5.83
N LEU A 40 4.16 -8.34 5.20
CA LEU A 40 4.26 -7.98 3.78
C LEU A 40 4.22 -6.45 3.67
N PHE A 41 5.13 -5.90 2.87
CA PHE A 41 5.13 -4.49 2.49
C PHE A 41 5.21 -4.35 0.98
N GLU A 42 4.31 -3.56 0.40
CA GLU A 42 4.29 -3.27 -1.03
C GLU A 42 3.58 -1.94 -1.30
N TYR A 43 3.89 -1.31 -2.43
CA TYR A 43 3.06 -0.23 -2.94
C TYR A 43 1.93 -0.84 -3.77
N ARG A 44 0.69 -0.49 -3.44
CA ARG A 44 -0.50 -0.87 -4.22
C ARG A 44 -1.16 0.36 -4.79
N SER A 45 -1.62 0.27 -6.03
CA SER A 45 -2.47 1.27 -6.65
C SER A 45 -3.92 1.10 -6.21
N TYR A 46 -4.58 2.22 -5.91
CA TYR A 46 -5.98 2.26 -5.52
C TYR A 46 -6.74 3.26 -6.38
N ALA A 47 -7.95 2.91 -6.79
CA ALA A 47 -8.91 3.84 -7.39
C ALA A 47 -9.98 4.21 -6.37
N CYS A 48 -10.30 5.49 -6.28
CA CYS A 48 -11.40 5.94 -5.43
C CYS A 48 -12.74 5.86 -6.18
N GLU A 49 -13.66 5.04 -5.67
CA GLU A 49 -15.00 4.88 -6.25
C GLU A 49 -15.92 6.10 -6.08
N ALA A 50 -15.43 7.21 -5.52
CA ALA A 50 -16.21 8.44 -5.32
C ALA A 50 -15.80 9.57 -6.25
N CYS A 51 -14.53 9.63 -6.64
CA CYS A 51 -14.02 10.71 -7.49
C CYS A 51 -13.09 10.23 -8.60
N ASP A 52 -12.86 8.92 -8.72
CA ASP A 52 -11.99 8.25 -9.68
C ASP A 52 -10.50 8.57 -9.56
N GLU A 53 -10.10 9.21 -8.46
CA GLU A 53 -8.69 9.46 -8.14
C GLU A 53 -7.92 8.14 -8.02
N ILE A 54 -6.81 8.02 -8.75
CA ILE A 54 -5.88 6.90 -8.66
C ILE A 54 -4.70 7.31 -7.80
N MET A 55 -4.28 6.44 -6.88
CA MET A 55 -3.18 6.70 -5.96
C MET A 55 -2.44 5.46 -5.54
N ASP A 56 -1.12 5.57 -5.45
CA ASP A 56 -0.29 4.53 -4.86
C ASP A 56 -0.19 4.74 -3.34
N LYS A 57 -0.32 3.63 -2.61
CA LYS A 57 -0.26 3.64 -1.15
C LYS A 57 0.65 2.53 -0.64
N PRO A 58 1.48 2.82 0.38
CA PRO A 58 2.32 1.82 1.03
C PRO A 58 1.45 0.91 1.91
N TYR A 59 1.10 -0.25 1.36
CA TYR A 59 0.35 -1.30 2.03
C TYR A 59 1.27 -2.10 2.97
N MET A 60 0.78 -2.39 4.16
CA MET A 60 1.47 -3.21 5.14
C MET A 60 0.48 -4.19 5.75
N TYR A 61 0.83 -5.47 5.68
CA TYR A 61 0.15 -6.56 6.37
C TYR A 61 1.10 -7.12 7.42
N ILE A 62 0.64 -7.30 8.66
CA ILE A 62 1.44 -7.83 9.76
C ILE A 62 0.65 -8.89 10.50
N LYS A 63 1.23 -10.08 10.60
CA LYS A 63 0.73 -11.17 11.44
C LYS A 63 1.54 -11.22 12.73
N TYR A 64 0.87 -11.06 13.87
CA TYR A 64 1.46 -11.02 15.21
C TYR A 64 0.60 -11.84 16.18
N ASP A 65 1.08 -12.11 17.40
CA ASP A 65 0.40 -12.79 18.53
C ASP A 65 -0.89 -13.57 18.22
N ASP A 66 -0.91 -14.88 18.48
CA ASP A 66 -2.12 -15.71 18.37
C ASP A 66 -2.84 -15.54 17.00
N ASN A 67 -2.07 -15.34 15.92
CA ASN A 67 -2.57 -15.07 14.55
C ASN A 67 -3.38 -13.78 14.38
N LYS A 68 -3.20 -12.77 15.24
CA LYS A 68 -3.77 -11.43 14.99
C LYS A 68 -3.15 -10.81 13.74
N VAL A 69 -3.96 -10.02 13.05
CA VAL A 69 -3.59 -9.36 11.80
C VAL A 69 -3.78 -7.86 11.93
N TYR A 70 -2.82 -7.10 11.40
CA TYR A 70 -2.94 -5.68 11.16
C TYR A 70 -2.73 -5.37 9.68
N GLU A 71 -3.63 -4.55 9.14
CA GLU A 71 -3.53 -4.02 7.79
C GLU A 71 -3.62 -2.49 7.81
N THR A 72 -2.88 -1.84 6.92
CA THR A 72 -3.01 -0.39 6.73
C THR A 72 -4.33 -0.05 6.04
N ALA A 73 -5.01 0.96 6.57
CA ALA A 73 -6.25 1.47 6.02
C ALA A 73 -6.04 2.88 5.45
N PHE A 74 -6.61 3.12 4.27
CA PHE A 74 -6.43 4.37 3.54
C PHE A 74 -7.74 5.15 3.36
N ARG A 75 -7.57 6.41 2.99
CA ARG A 75 -8.63 7.28 2.49
C ARG A 75 -8.14 7.96 1.23
N CYS A 76 -9.06 8.26 0.33
CA CYS A 76 -8.78 9.07 -0.85
C CYS A 76 -8.11 10.38 -0.43
N GLN A 77 -7.01 10.75 -1.10
CA GLN A 77 -6.31 12.00 -0.83
C GLN A 77 -7.16 13.23 -1.19
N ASN A 78 -7.93 13.10 -2.27
CA ASN A 78 -8.79 14.14 -2.80
C ASN A 78 -10.11 14.26 -1.99
N CYS A 79 -11.01 13.28 -2.07
CA CYS A 79 -12.35 13.37 -1.46
C CYS A 79 -12.48 12.76 -0.05
N ARG A 80 -11.40 12.20 0.52
CA ARG A 80 -11.38 11.56 1.86
C ARG A 80 -12.29 10.34 2.04
N SER A 81 -12.95 9.87 0.98
CA SER A 81 -13.73 8.62 0.96
C SER A 81 -12.87 7.42 1.37
N ARG A 82 -13.52 6.43 2.00
CA ARG A 82 -12.92 5.11 2.30
C ARG A 82 -13.18 4.07 1.21
N ARG A 83 -13.99 4.41 0.20
CA ARG A 83 -14.31 3.52 -0.91
C ARG A 83 -13.14 3.52 -1.90
N LEU A 84 -12.22 2.58 -1.69
CA LEU A 84 -11.02 2.40 -2.48
C LEU A 84 -11.00 0.95 -2.96
N SER A 85 -10.85 0.75 -4.26
CA SER A 85 -10.61 -0.55 -4.87
C SER A 85 -9.14 -0.65 -5.27
N ILE A 86 -8.55 -1.84 -5.12
CA ILE A 86 -7.20 -2.11 -5.63
C ILE A 86 -7.28 -2.11 -7.16
N VAL A 87 -6.28 -1.54 -7.79
CA VAL A 87 -6.11 -1.54 -9.25
C VAL A 87 -4.83 -2.29 -9.55
N GLU A 88 -4.95 -3.34 -10.34
CA GLU A 88 -3.77 -4.02 -10.90
C GLU A 88 -3.15 -3.10 -11.95
N GLU A 89 -1.82 -3.07 -12.04
CA GLU A 89 -1.10 -2.19 -12.98
C GLU A 89 -1.58 -2.41 -14.42
N ALA A 90 -1.85 -3.66 -14.79
CA ALA A 90 -2.39 -4.05 -16.09
C ALA A 90 -3.78 -3.47 -16.41
N ASP A 91 -4.53 -3.02 -15.39
CA ASP A 91 -5.86 -2.41 -15.54
C ASP A 91 -5.82 -0.87 -15.53
N LEU A 92 -4.64 -0.26 -15.41
CA LEU A 92 -4.46 1.19 -15.50
C LEU A 92 -4.69 1.71 -16.93
N PRO A 93 -4.14 1.08 -17.99
CA PRO A 93 -4.43 1.48 -19.36
C PRO A 93 -5.93 1.38 -19.65
N GLY A 94 -6.50 2.42 -20.27
CA GLY A 94 -7.93 2.43 -20.62
C GLY A 94 -8.87 2.96 -19.52
N ARG A 95 -8.38 3.20 -18.29
CA ARG A 95 -9.17 3.92 -17.27
C ARG A 95 -9.32 5.39 -17.64
N ALA A 96 -10.48 5.97 -17.32
CA ALA A 96 -10.74 7.38 -17.55
C ALA A 96 -9.74 8.26 -16.76
N CYS A 97 -9.27 9.33 -17.38
CA CYS A 97 -8.39 10.31 -16.76
C CYS A 97 -9.11 10.92 -15.54
N PRO A 98 -8.53 10.86 -14.34
CA PRO A 98 -9.18 11.40 -13.13
C PRO A 98 -9.41 12.91 -13.19
N ASN A 99 -8.63 13.63 -14.03
CA ASN A 99 -8.72 15.08 -14.15
C ASN A 99 -9.74 15.54 -15.21
N CYS A 100 -9.65 15.02 -16.44
CA CYS A 100 -10.51 15.48 -17.54
C CYS A 100 -11.72 14.57 -17.81
N LYS A 101 -11.70 13.31 -17.37
CA LYS A 101 -12.75 12.28 -17.58
C LYS A 101 -13.02 11.87 -19.04
N GLU A 102 -12.55 12.64 -20.00
CA GLU A 102 -12.77 12.43 -21.44
C GLU A 102 -11.70 11.55 -22.11
N GLY A 103 -10.46 11.56 -21.59
CA GLY A 103 -9.36 10.74 -22.10
C GLY A 103 -9.15 9.47 -21.28
N THR A 104 -8.47 8.48 -21.84
CA THR A 104 -8.00 7.29 -21.10
C THR A 104 -6.54 7.40 -20.75
N LEU A 105 -6.14 6.78 -19.65
CA LEU A 105 -4.72 6.59 -19.32
C LEU A 105 -4.06 5.68 -20.38
N SER A 106 -2.84 6.02 -20.74
CA SER A 106 -1.97 5.26 -21.64
C SER A 106 -0.60 5.09 -21.00
N GLU A 107 0.03 3.95 -21.23
CA GLU A 107 1.42 3.71 -20.85
C GLU A 107 2.35 4.39 -21.86
N GLU A 108 3.24 5.26 -21.37
CA GLU A 108 4.22 5.94 -22.23
C GLU A 108 5.59 5.25 -22.25
N LEU A 109 5.97 4.54 -21.19
CA LEU A 109 7.24 3.81 -21.10
C LEU A 109 7.12 2.56 -20.24
N PHE A 110 7.39 1.41 -20.83
CA PHE A 110 7.70 0.18 -20.10
C PHE A 110 9.22 0.01 -20.08
N MET A 111 9.86 0.37 -18.96
CA MET A 111 11.28 0.07 -18.76
C MET A 111 11.39 -1.27 -18.03
N MET A 112 11.87 -2.30 -18.73
CA MET A 112 12.36 -3.50 -18.07
C MET A 112 13.63 -3.11 -17.32
N TRP A 113 13.60 -3.28 -16.00
CA TRP A 113 14.81 -3.18 -15.19
C TRP A 113 15.61 -4.47 -15.43
N ASP A 114 16.72 -4.35 -16.17
CA ASP A 114 17.72 -5.42 -16.36
C ASP A 114 18.67 -5.47 -15.14
#